data_AF-A0A4Q3EI15-F1
#
_entry.id   AF-A0A4Q3EI15-F1
#
_cell.length_a   1.000
_cell.length_b   1.000
_cell.length_c   1.000
_cell.angle_alpha   90.00
_cell.angle_beta   90.00
_cell.angle_gamma   90.00
#
_symmetry.space_group_name_H-M   'P 1'
#
loop_
_entity.id
_entity.type
_entity.pdbx_description
1 polymer ?
#
loop_
_entity_poly.entity_id
_entity_poly.type
_entity_poly.pdbx_seq_one_letter_code
_entity_poly.pdbx_strand_id
1 'polypeptide(L)' 'IDQLEAAGVVGPFEGSKAREVLLPDDYALEQFLSTLNSK' A
#
# COMPACT_ATOMS: atom_id res chain seq x y z
N ILE A 1 2.61 -7.37 -6.80
CA ILE A 1 3.28 -6.58 -5.74
C ILE A 1 3.75 -5.23 -6.28
N ASP A 2 4.39 -5.15 -7.44
CA ASP A 2 4.85 -3.86 -8.02
C ASP A 2 3.70 -2.85 -8.26
N GLN A 3 2.49 -3.31 -8.60
CA GLN A 3 1.31 -2.44 -8.66
C GLN A 3 0.89 -1.89 -7.30
N LEU A 4 1.08 -2.67 -6.24
CA LEU A 4 0.81 -2.24 -4.86
C LEU A 4 1.87 -1.21 -4.42
N GLU A 5 3.11 -1.36 -4.85
CA GLU A 5 4.17 -0.36 -4.64
C GLU A 5 3.86 0.94 -5.40
N ALA A 6 3.49 0.84 -6.68
CA ALA A 6 3.11 2.00 -7.49
C ALA A 6 1.85 2.71 -6.95
N ALA A 7 0.95 1.97 -6.32
CA ALA A 7 -0.23 2.51 -5.63
C ALA A 7 0.08 3.04 -4.22
N GLY A 8 1.31 2.88 -3.70
CA GLY A 8 1.71 3.34 -2.37
C GLY A 8 1.15 2.49 -1.21
N VAL A 9 0.79 1.24 -1.48
CA VAL A 9 0.27 0.28 -0.47
C VAL A 9 1.42 -0.45 0.24
N VAL A 10 2.52 -0.69 -0.47
CA VAL A 10 3.75 -1.29 0.08
C VAL A 10 4.97 -0.45 -0.28
N GLY A 11 6.00 -0.51 0.55
CA GLY A 11 7.28 0.15 0.30
C GLY A 11 8.07 -0.46 -0.85
N PRO A 12 9.16 0.21 -1.27
CA PRO A 12 10.00 -0.26 -2.37
C PRO A 12 10.65 -1.61 -2.06
N PHE A 13 11.01 -2.34 -3.11
CA PHE A 13 11.74 -3.59 -2.95
C PHE A 13 13.21 -3.35 -2.60
N GLU A 14 13.65 -3.87 -1.45
CA GLU A 14 15.05 -3.79 -0.98
C GLU A 14 15.84 -5.09 -1.21
N GLY A 15 15.43 -5.95 -2.15
CA GLY A 15 16.16 -7.17 -2.52
C GLY A 15 15.96 -8.35 -1.56
N SER A 16 16.55 -8.28 -0.38
CA SER A 16 16.59 -9.39 0.59
C SER A 16 15.59 -9.27 1.73
N LYS A 17 15.00 -8.08 1.93
CA LYS A 17 14.01 -7.83 2.97
C LYS A 17 12.59 -7.98 2.43
N ALA A 18 11.68 -8.37 3.32
CA ALA A 18 10.26 -8.21 3.07
C ALA A 18 9.96 -6.72 2.85
N ARG A 19 9.01 -6.43 1.96
CA ARG A 19 8.57 -5.06 1.72
C ARG A 19 7.83 -4.55 2.95
N GLU A 20 8.04 -3.28 3.27
CA GLU A 20 7.27 -2.59 4.29
C GLU A 20 5.79 -2.51 3.87
N VAL A 21 4.88 -2.80 4.79
CA VAL A 21 3.45 -2.63 4.57
C VAL A 21 3.08 -1.24 5.05
N LEU A 22 2.71 -0.34 4.12
CA LEU A 22 2.41 1.06 4.43
C LEU A 22 0.97 1.24 4.94
N LEU A 23 0.08 0.29 4.62
CA LEU A 23 -1.29 0.20 5.12
C LEU A 23 -1.39 -1.05 6.01
N PRO A 24 -1.02 -0.94 7.29
CA PRO A 24 -0.79 -2.11 8.14
C PRO A 24 -2.08 -2.79 8.63
N ASP A 25 -3.22 -2.11 8.53
CA ASP A 25 -4.53 -2.60 8.98
C ASP A 25 -5.64 -2.28 7.99
N ASP A 26 -6.77 -2.96 8.18
CA ASP A 26 -7.93 -2.88 7.29
C ASP A 26 -8.56 -1.48 7.29
N TYR A 27 -8.52 -0.76 8.42
CA TYR A 27 -9.09 0.57 8.53
C TYR A 27 -8.31 1.58 7.66
N ALA A 28 -6.98 1.55 7.72
CA ALA A 28 -6.11 2.37 6.87
C ALA A 28 -6.33 2.07 5.38
N LEU A 29 -6.52 0.79 5.03
CA LEU A 29 -6.83 0.37 3.67
C LEU A 29 -8.21 0.90 3.21
N GLU A 30 -9.24 0.79 4.03
CA GLU A 30 -10.59 1.29 3.73
C GLU A 30 -10.59 2.81 3.50
N GLN A 31 -9.88 3.58 4.32
CA GLN A 31 -9.76 5.04 4.14
C GLN A 31 -9.06 5.39 2.82
N PHE A 32 -7.99 4.66 2.48
CA PHE A 32 -7.28 4.84 1.22
C PHE A 32 -8.18 4.55 0.01
N LEU A 33 -8.89 3.42 0.01
CA LEU A 33 -9.81 3.04 -1.07
C LEU A 33 -11.00 4.00 -1.19
N SER A 34 -11.54 4.48 -0.06
CA SER A 34 -12.62 5.47 -0.04
C SER A 34 -12.18 6.79 -0.69
N THR A 35 -10.95 7.21 -0.43
CA THR A 35 -10.36 8.42 -1.04
C THR A 35 -10.14 8.25 -2.54
N LEU A 36 -9.73 7.07 -3.00
CA LEU A 36 -9.58 6.77 -4.43
C LEU A 36 -10.91 6.76 -5.18
N ASN A 37 -11.95 6.18 -4.59
CA ASN A 37 -13.29 6.13 -5.21
C ASN A 37 -14.00 7.49 -5.22
N SER A 38 -13.56 8.43 -4.37
CA SER A 38 -14.14 9.77 -4.25
C SER A 38 -13.45 10.82 -5.12
N LYS A 39 -12.47 10.42 -5.95
CA LYS A 39 -11.82 11.25 -6.97
C LYS A 39 -12.43 11.02 -8.34
#